data_AF-A0A522E471-F1
#
_entry.id   AF-A0A522E471-F1
#
_cell.length_a   1.000
_cell.length_b   1.000
_cell.length_c   1.000
_cell.angle_alpha   90.00
_cell.angle_beta   90.00
_cell.angle_gamma   90.00
#
_symmetry.space_group_name_H-M   'P 1'
#
loop_
_entity.id
_entity.type
_entity.pdbx_description
1 polymer ?
#
loop_
_entity_poly.entity_id
_entity_poly.type
_entity_poly.pdbx_seq_one_letter_code
_entity_poly.pdbx_strand_id
1 'polypeptide(L)' 'MVNNPLSFLSGFPLQLNSGILFGVFGFFIALFLVISAVLLYHWRTYGMKNTTIAFAETIYFLGSALFLFVALISLARL' A
#
# COMPACT_ATOMS: atom_id res chain seq x y z
N MET A 1 12.74 -5.71 41.11
CA MET A 1 12.97 -6.13 39.71
C MET A 1 11.88 -5.47 38.88
N VAL A 2 12.23 -4.49 38.03
CA VAL A 2 11.26 -3.78 37.19
C VAL A 2 11.05 -4.64 35.95
N ASN A 3 9.88 -5.25 35.82
CA ASN A 3 9.50 -5.96 34.61
C ASN A 3 9.38 -4.92 33.50
N ASN A 4 10.36 -4.89 32.59
CA ASN A 4 10.29 -4.02 31.42
C ASN A 4 9.09 -4.50 30.60
N PRO A 5 8.00 -3.72 30.50
CA PRO A 5 6.80 -4.17 29.81
C PRO A 5 7.04 -4.38 28.32
N LEU A 6 8.20 -3.99 27.78
CA LEU A 6 8.58 -4.17 26.38
C LEU A 6 9.28 -5.52 26.10
N SER A 7 9.55 -6.35 27.12
CA SER A 7 10.22 -7.65 26.94
C SER A 7 9.41 -8.69 26.16
N PHE A 8 8.08 -8.51 26.03
CA PHE A 8 7.27 -9.36 25.15
C PHE A 8 7.54 -9.08 23.66
N LEU A 9 8.01 -7.88 23.31
CA LEU A 9 8.35 -7.52 21.92
C LEU A 9 9.67 -8.15 21.47
N SER A 10 10.59 -8.42 22.40
CA SER A 10 11.85 -9.14 22.10
C SER A 10 11.66 -10.63 21.82
N GLY A 11 10.47 -11.19 22.06
CA GLY A 11 10.14 -12.60 21.81
C GLY A 11 9.67 -12.92 20.39
N PHE A 12 9.49 -11.91 19.52
CA PHE A 12 9.17 -12.11 18.11
C PHE A 12 10.45 -11.97 17.27
N PRO A 13 11.20 -13.05 17.02
CA PRO A 13 12.19 -13.05 15.96
C PRO A 13 11.43 -13.02 14.63
N LEU A 14 11.01 -11.82 14.21
CA LEU A 14 10.62 -11.57 12.83
C LEU A 14 11.88 -11.71 11.99
N GLN A 15 12.27 -12.95 11.69
CA GLN A 15 13.16 -13.23 10.59
C GLN A 15 12.44 -12.77 9.34
N LEU A 16 12.79 -11.56 8.89
CA LEU A 16 12.28 -10.96 7.67
C LEU A 16 12.80 -11.78 6.49
N ASN A 17 12.07 -12.86 6.19
CA ASN A 17 12.28 -13.65 5.00
C ASN A 17 11.71 -12.86 3.82
N SER A 18 12.47 -12.75 2.73
CA SER A 18 12.04 -12.07 1.50
C SER A 18 10.66 -12.56 1.05
N GLY A 19 10.37 -13.86 1.19
CA GLY A 19 9.06 -14.42 0.86
C GLY A 19 7.89 -13.82 1.68
N ILE A 20 8.10 -13.54 2.97
CA ILE A 20 7.07 -12.91 3.82
C ILE A 20 6.87 -11.46 3.39
N LEU A 21 7.95 -10.73 3.09
CA LEU A 21 7.85 -9.35 2.63
C LEU A 21 7.12 -9.24 1.28
N PHE A 22 7.41 -10.14 0.33
CA PHE A 22 6.65 -10.25 -0.93
C PHE A 22 5.18 -10.62 -0.71
N GLY A 23 4.89 -11.50 0.25
CA GLY A 23 3.52 -11.85 0.62
C GLY A 23 2.74 -10.65 1.17
N VAL A 24 3.33 -9.91 2.11
CA VAL A 24 2.74 -8.69 2.69
C VAL A 24 2.54 -7.61 1.63
N PHE A 25 3.54 -7.41 0.76
CA PHE A 25 3.45 -6.45 -0.33
C PHE A 25 2.34 -6.83 -1.34
N GLY A 26 2.23 -8.11 -1.71
CA GLY A 26 1.17 -8.60 -2.59
C GLY A 26 -0.23 -8.42 -1.97
N PHE A 27 -0.38 -8.70 -0.67
CA PHE A 27 -1.62 -8.44 0.05
C PHE A 27 -1.99 -6.94 0.05
N PHE A 28 -1.01 -6.06 0.28
CA PHE A 28 -1.21 -4.62 0.20
C PHE A 28 -1.65 -4.17 -1.19
N ILE A 29 -1.04 -4.70 -2.25
CA ILE A 29 -1.47 -4.42 -3.65
C ILE A 29 -2.92 -4.85 -3.86
N ALA A 30 -3.32 -6.04 -3.40
CA ALA A 30 -4.68 -6.51 -3.56
C ALA A 30 -5.70 -5.57 -2.88
N LEU A 31 -5.43 -5.13 -1.65
CA LEU A 31 -6.27 -4.15 -0.96
C LEU A 31 -6.30 -2.80 -1.67
N PHE A 32 -5.13 -2.32 -2.12
CA PHE A 32 -5.03 -1.08 -2.88
C PHE A 32 -5.91 -1.14 -4.13
N LEU A 33 -5.86 -2.22 -4.92
CA LEU A 33 -6.69 -2.38 -6.12
C LEU A 33 -8.19 -2.33 -5.80
N VAL A 34 -8.64 -2.98 -4.72
CA VAL A 34 -10.04 -2.93 -4.28
C VAL A 34 -10.46 -1.50 -3.93
N ILE A 35 -9.65 -0.80 -3.13
CA ILE A 35 -9.92 0.59 -2.73
C ILE A 35 -9.93 1.51 -3.95
N SER A 36 -8.95 1.39 -4.85
CA SER A 36 -8.87 2.17 -6.08
C SER A 36 -10.07 1.90 -6.99
N ALA A 37 -10.57 0.66 -7.09
CA ALA A 37 -11.77 0.36 -7.86
C ALA A 37 -13.02 1.03 -7.29
N VAL A 38 -13.18 1.01 -5.97
CA VAL A 38 -14.29 1.71 -5.28
C VAL A 38 -14.18 3.22 -5.49
N LEU A 39 -12.98 3.79 -5.40
CA LEU A 39 -12.74 5.21 -5.61
C LEU A 39 -13.02 5.63 -7.06
N LEU A 40 -12.59 4.82 -8.03
CA LEU A 40 -12.87 5.04 -9.45
C LEU A 40 -14.37 4.97 -9.73
N TYR A 41 -15.07 3.98 -9.18
CA TYR A 41 -16.53 3.89 -9.29
C TYR A 41 -17.20 5.12 -8.67
N HIS A 42 -16.73 5.57 -7.50
CA HIS A 42 -17.25 6.76 -6.84
C HIS A 42 -17.06 8.01 -7.70
N TRP A 43 -15.88 8.23 -8.26
CA TRP A 43 -15.61 9.36 -9.15
C TRP A 43 -16.44 9.32 -10.43
N ARG A 44 -16.65 8.13 -11.03
CA ARG A 44 -17.46 7.99 -12.24
C ARG A 44 -18.96 8.20 -12.00
N THR A 45 -19.46 7.72 -10.86
CA THR A 45 -20.90 7.77 -10.54
C THR A 45 -21.31 9.11 -9.94
N TYR A 46 -20.50 9.70 -9.06
CA TYR A 46 -20.85 10.94 -8.35
C TYR A 46 -20.11 12.17 -8.89
N GLY A 47 -18.95 11.98 -9.54
CA GLY A 47 -18.09 13.04 -10.05
C GLY A 47 -18.42 13.50 -11.47
N MET A 48 -19.70 13.69 -11.78
CA MET A 48 -20.20 14.07 -13.11
C MET A 48 -19.32 15.12 -13.83
N LYS A 49 -18.60 14.69 -14.87
CA LYS A 49 -17.95 15.51 -15.93
C LYS A 49 -17.10 16.71 -15.47
N ASN A 50 -16.62 16.72 -14.23
CA ASN A 50 -15.75 17.79 -13.76
C ASN A 50 -14.30 17.50 -14.16
N THR A 51 -13.69 18.38 -14.96
CA THR A 51 -12.29 18.29 -15.38
C THR A 51 -11.32 18.25 -14.19
N THR A 52 -11.70 18.84 -13.04
CA THR A 52 -10.93 18.74 -11.80
C THR A 52 -10.83 17.29 -11.30
N ILE A 53 -11.87 16.48 -11.46
CA ILE A 53 -11.87 15.08 -11.01
C ILE A 53 -10.99 14.22 -11.92
N ALA A 54 -11.01 14.46 -13.24
CA ALA A 54 -10.12 13.77 -14.18
C ALA A 54 -8.64 14.06 -13.91
N PHE A 55 -8.32 15.29 -13.52
CA PHE A 55 -6.95 15.67 -13.12
C PHE A 55 -6.53 14.98 -11.81
N ALA A 56 -7.41 14.98 -10.80
CA ALA A 56 -7.16 14.29 -9.53
C ALA A 56 -7.00 12.77 -9.71
N GLU A 57 -7.82 12.16 -10.57
CA GLU A 57 -7.73 10.75 -10.95
C GLU A 57 -6.36 10.43 -11.55
N THR A 58 -5.91 11.26 -12.48
CA THR A 58 -4.59 11.10 -13.13
C THR A 58 -3.47 11.18 -12.10
N ILE A 59 -3.46 12.20 -11.25
CA ILE A 59 -2.43 12.36 -10.20
C ILE A 59 -2.42 11.16 -9.26
N TYR A 60 -3.60 10.71 -8.82
CA TYR A 60 -3.72 9.58 -7.91
C TYR A 60 -3.12 8.30 -8.51
N PHE A 61 -3.50 7.95 -9.74
CA PHE A 61 -2.98 6.73 -10.37
C PHE A 61 -1.49 6.84 -10.71
N LEU A 62 -1.03 7.99 -11.21
CA LEU A 62 0.37 8.18 -11.56
C LEU A 62 1.27 8.16 -10.33
N GLY A 63 0.87 8.87 -9.26
CA GLY A 63 1.57 8.88 -7.98
C GLY A 63 1.60 7.50 -7.32
N SER A 64 0.48 6.79 -7.34
CA SER A 64 0.40 5.43 -6.80
C SER A 64 1.25 4.44 -7.60
N ALA A 65 1.26 4.53 -8.93
CA ALA A 65 2.10 3.70 -9.79
C ALA A 65 3.59 3.93 -9.52
N LEU A 66 4.02 5.19 -9.41
CA LEU A 66 5.39 5.55 -9.04
C LEU A 66 5.76 5.01 -7.67
N PHE A 67 4.89 5.18 -6.67
CA PHE A 67 5.14 4.70 -5.31
C PHE A 67 5.26 3.17 -5.25
N LEU A 68 4.34 2.45 -5.88
CA LEU A 68 4.39 0.98 -5.95
C LEU A 68 5.61 0.48 -6.71
N PHE A 69 6.03 1.18 -7.75
CA PHE A 69 7.24 0.84 -8.51
C PHE A 69 8.51 1.01 -7.67
N VAL A 70 8.62 2.12 -6.94
CA VAL A 70 9.75 2.35 -6.01
C VAL A 70 9.76 1.30 -4.90
N ALA A 71 8.59 0.98 -4.32
CA ALA A 71 8.46 -0.06 -3.31
C ALA A 71 8.90 -1.44 -3.85
N LEU A 72 8.50 -1.78 -5.08
CA LEU A 72 8.90 -3.04 -5.72
C LEU A 72 10.41 -3.10 -5.96
N ILE A 73 11.03 -2.03 -6.45
CA ILE A 73 12.49 -1.97 -6.63
C ILE A 73 13.21 -2.13 -5.30
N SER A 74 12.75 -1.44 -4.25
CA SER A 74 13.35 -1.54 -2.92
C SER A 74 13.24 -2.96 -2.38
N LEU A 75 12.08 -3.60 -2.59
CA LEU A 75 11.83 -4.96 -2.13
C LEU A 75 12.66 -6.00 -2.91
N ALA A 76 12.83 -5.81 -4.22
CA ALA A 76 13.63 -6.69 -5.07
C ALA A 76 15.15 -6.63 -4.77
N ARG A 77 15.60 -5.63 -4.00
CA ARG A 77 17.01 -5.48 -3.56
C ARG A 77 17.29 -6.04 -2.17
N LEU A 78 16.26 -6.56 -1.46
CA LEU A 78 16.37 -7.22 -0.16
C LEU A 78 16.57 -8.73 -0.32
#